data_AF-A0A5E4N206-F1
#
_entry.id   AF-A0A5E4N206-F1
#
_cell.length_a   1.000
_cell.length_b   1.000
_cell.length_c   1.000
_cell.angle_alpha   90.00
_cell.angle_beta   90.00
_cell.angle_gamma   90.00
#
_symmetry.space_group_name_H-M   'P 1'
#
loop_
_entity.id
_entity.type
_entity.pdbx_description
1 polymer ?
#
loop_
_entity_poly.entity_id
_entity_poly.type
_entity_poly.pdbx_seq_one_letter_code
_entity_poly.pdbx_strand_id
1 'polypeptide(L)' 'MKKEDPPIYASGTLLSIKHIISECRSFEMDRLEAGVPKIMAEALHPDNISHMITFIIKTNIINSL' A
#
# COMPACT_ATOMS: atom_id res chain seq x y z
N MET A 1 -28.74 -13.30 -11.74
CA MET A 1 -27.76 -12.24 -11.45
C MET A 1 -26.54 -12.50 -12.32
N LYS A 2 -26.18 -11.56 -13.20
CA LYS A 2 -24.95 -11.68 -13.99
C LYS A 2 -23.78 -11.65 -12.99
N LYS A 3 -22.92 -12.66 -13.03
CA LYS A 3 -21.64 -12.62 -12.31
C LYS A 3 -20.86 -11.48 -12.95
N GLU A 4 -20.63 -10.40 -12.22
CA GLU A 4 -19.71 -9.37 -12.68
C GLU A 4 -18.33 -10.01 -12.80
N ASP A 5 -17.74 -9.86 -13.98
CA ASP A 5 -16.35 -10.24 -14.19
C ASP A 5 -15.47 -9.45 -13.23
N PRO A 6 -14.41 -10.06 -12.67
CA PRO A 6 -13.52 -9.37 -11.75
C PRO A 6 -12.91 -8.15 -12.46
N PRO A 7 -12.70 -7.03 -11.75
CA PRO A 7 -12.16 -5.81 -12.35
C PRO A 7 -10.78 -6.11 -12.95
N ILE A 8 -10.70 -5.99 -14.28
CA ILE A 8 -9.45 -6.14 -15.02
C ILE A 8 -8.69 -4.82 -14.88
N TYR A 9 -7.58 -4.85 -14.14
CA TYR A 9 -6.62 -3.76 -14.09
C TYR A 9 -5.88 -3.67 -15.44
N ALA A 10 -5.53 -2.47 -15.90
CA ALA A 10 -5.11 -2.15 -17.27
C ALA A 10 -3.79 -2.80 -17.76
N SER A 11 -3.15 -3.69 -16.99
CA SER A 11 -1.87 -4.34 -17.31
C SER A 11 -1.98 -5.79 -17.82
N GLY A 12 -3.18 -6.29 -18.12
CA GLY A 12 -3.37 -7.63 -18.74
C GLY A 12 -3.07 -8.82 -17.82
N THR A 13 -2.65 -8.56 -16.57
CA THR A 13 -2.42 -9.59 -15.56
C THR A 13 -3.67 -9.78 -14.73
N LEU A 14 -4.22 -10.99 -14.73
CA LEU A 14 -5.35 -11.33 -13.88
C LEU A 14 -4.92 -11.30 -12.41
N LEU A 15 -5.25 -10.22 -11.70
CA LEU A 15 -5.06 -10.14 -10.26
C LEU A 15 -6.13 -11.00 -9.59
N SER A 16 -5.70 -12.03 -8.86
CA SER A 16 -6.59 -12.78 -7.99
C SER A 16 -6.88 -11.96 -6.73
N ILE A 17 -8.04 -12.18 -6.10
CA ILE A 17 -8.35 -11.63 -4.78
C ILE A 17 -7.22 -11.93 -3.78
N LYS A 18 -6.60 -13.11 -3.88
CA LYS A 18 -5.45 -13.50 -3.04
C LYS A 18 -4.24 -12.59 -3.26
N HIS A 19 -3.91 -12.23 -4.50
CA HIS A 19 -2.81 -11.31 -4.81
C HIS A 19 -3.07 -9.93 -4.20
N ILE A 20 -4.29 -9.41 -4.37
CA ILE A 20 -4.69 -8.11 -3.80
C ILE A 20 -4.57 -8.11 -2.27
N ILE A 21 -5.15 -9.13 -1.60
CA ILE A 21 -5.10 -9.22 -0.14
C ILE A 21 -3.66 -9.38 0.36
N SER A 22 -2.83 -10.16 -0.34
CA SER A 22 -1.42 -10.33 0.02
C SER A 22 -0.68 -8.99 -0.04
N GLU A 23 -0.87 -8.23 -1.11
CA GLU A 23 -0.19 -6.94 -1.29
C GLU A 23 -0.64 -5.92 -0.23
N CYS A 24 -1.94 -5.83 0.02
CA CYS A 24 -2.46 -4.95 1.08
C CYS A 24 -1.91 -5.30 2.47
N ARG A 25 -1.74 -6.60 2.76
CA ARG A 25 -1.16 -7.05 4.03
C ARG A 25 0.32 -6.71 4.12
N SER A 26 1.09 -6.94 3.05
CA SER A 26 2.52 -6.58 3.02
C SER A 26 2.71 -5.08 3.23
N PHE A 27 1.93 -4.26 2.53
CA PHE A 27 1.95 -2.80 2.69
C PHE A 27 1.65 -2.36 4.13
N GLU A 28 0.63 -2.95 4.76
CA GLU A 28 0.26 -2.63 6.14
C GLU A 28 1.33 -3.08 7.14
N MET A 29 1.96 -4.23 6.91
CA MET A 29 3.09 -4.70 7.72
C MET A 29 4.28 -3.75 7.60
N ASP A 30 4.63 -3.33 6.39
CA ASP A 30 5.71 -2.36 6.16
C ASP A 30 5.44 -1.03 6.86
N ARG A 31 4.18 -0.57 6.87
CA ARG A 31 3.75 0.65 7.56
C ARG A 31 3.95 0.52 9.07
N LEU A 32 3.53 -0.61 9.64
CA LEU A 32 3.66 -0.89 11.07
C LEU A 32 5.13 -1.02 11.49
N GLU A 33 5.95 -1.72 10.71
CA GLU A 33 7.39 -1.85 10.95
C GLU A 33 8.12 -0.50 10.89
N ALA A 34 7.70 0.38 9.98
CA ALA A 34 8.22 1.74 9.88
C ALA A 34 7.69 2.68 10.98
N GLY A 35 6.73 2.26 11.80
CA GLY A 35 6.15 3.10 12.86
C GLY A 35 5.32 4.28 12.33
N VAL A 36 4.81 4.17 11.10
CA VAL A 36 4.01 5.24 10.48
C VAL A 36 2.57 5.18 11.00
N PRO A 37 2.01 6.25 11.59
CA PRO A 37 0.62 6.29 12.02
C PRO A 37 -0.39 6.03 10.88
N LYS A 38 -1.57 5.50 11.23
CA LYS A 38 -2.62 5.23 10.23
C LYS A 38 -3.28 6.52 9.72
N ILE A 39 -3.28 7.57 10.55
CA ILE A 39 -3.89 8.86 10.22
C ILE A 39 -2.84 9.71 9.52
N MET A 40 -3.17 10.19 8.31
CA MET A 40 -2.23 10.97 7.50
C MET A 40 -1.73 12.23 8.22
N ALA A 41 -2.61 12.93 8.95
CA ALA A 41 -2.20 14.11 9.72
C ALA A 41 -1.14 13.80 10.78
N GLU A 42 -1.23 12.61 11.41
CA GLU A 42 -0.24 12.15 12.39
C GLU A 42 1.06 11.71 11.69
N ALA A 43 0.95 11.00 10.57
CA ALA A 43 2.11 10.56 9.79
C ALA A 43 2.92 11.73 9.21
N LEU A 44 2.26 12.84 8.88
CA LEU A 44 2.90 14.07 8.39
C LEU A 44 3.32 15.03 9.51
N HIS A 45 3.09 14.66 10.78
CA HIS A 45 3.63 15.43 11.90
C HIS A 45 5.17 15.46 11.80
N PRO A 46 5.84 16.59 12.12
CA PRO A 46 7.30 16.70 12.02
C PRO A 46 8.05 15.57 12.73
N ASP A 47 7.55 15.10 13.87
CA ASP A 47 8.16 14.01 14.63
C ASP A 47 8.08 12.64 13.93
N ASN A 48 7.15 12.46 12.99
CA ASN A 48 6.91 11.20 12.28
C ASN A 48 7.40 11.24 10.82
N ILE A 49 7.92 12.37 10.35
CA ILE A 49 8.28 12.54 8.93
C ILE A 49 9.41 11.59 8.50
N SER A 50 10.35 11.27 9.41
CA SER A 50 11.44 10.33 9.17
C SER A 50 10.93 8.89 8.98
N HIS A 51 9.93 8.48 9.76
CA HIS A 51 9.24 7.20 9.61
C HIS A 51 8.53 7.13 8.26
N MET A 52 7.85 8.21 7.86
CA MET A 52 7.16 8.28 6.58
C MET A 52 8.14 8.20 5.39
N ILE A 53 9.27 8.91 5.45
CA ILE A 53 10.31 8.81 4.41
C ILE A 53 10.86 7.39 4.33
N THR A 54 11.15 6.77 5.47
CA THR A 54 11.64 5.37 5.53
C THR A 54 10.65 4.41 4.89
N PHE A 55 9.36 4.57 5.21
CA PHE A 55 8.29 3.77 4.63
C PHE A 55 8.18 3.93 3.11
N ILE A 56 8.23 5.17 2.61
CA ILE A 56 8.18 5.46 1.16
C ILE A 56 9.36 4.84 0.42
N ILE A 57 10.57 4.91 0.99
CA ILE A 57 11.77 4.30 0.41
C ILE A 57 11.63 2.78 0.39
N LYS A 58 11.23 2.16 1.50
CA LYS A 58 11.09 0.70 1.63
C LYS A 58 10.08 0.12 0.65
N THR A 59 8.94 0.79 0.51
CA THR A 59 7.84 0.36 -0.37
C THR A 59 8.07 0.74 -1.83
N ASN A 60 9.10 1.55 -2.12
CA ASN A 60 9.42 2.00 -3.47
C ASN A 60 8.24 2.67 -4.22
N ILE A 61 7.29 3.25 -3.47
CA ILE A 61 6.06 3.82 -4.03
C ILE A 61 6.35 4.97 -4.99
N ILE A 62 7.39 5.78 -4.74
CA ILE A 62 7.77 6.90 -5.63
C ILE A 62 8.03 6.43 -7.07
N ASN A 63 8.66 5.26 -7.24
CA ASN A 63 8.96 4.72 -8.56
C ASN A 63 7.80 3.92 -9.17
N SER A 64 6.71 3.76 -8.42
CA SER A 64 5.53 2.98 -8.80
C SER A 64 4.30 3.86 -9.07
N LEU A 65 4.45 5.18 -8.93
CA LEU A 65 3.46 6.22 -9.26
C LEU A 65 3.74 6.79 -10.66
#